data_AF-A0A1G2ZWN4-F1
#
_entry.id   AF-A0A1G2ZWN4-F1
#
_cell.length_a   1.000
_cell.length_b   1.000
_cell.length_c   1.000
_cell.angle_alpha   90.00
_cell.angle_beta   90.00
_cell.angle_gamma   90.00
#
_symmetry.space_group_name_H-M   'P 1'
#
loop_
_entity.id
_entity.type
_entity.pdbx_description
1 polymer ?
#
loop_
_entity_poly.entity_id
_entity_poly.type
_entity_poly.pdbx_seq_one_letter_code
_entity_poly.pdbx_strand_id
1 'polypeptide(L)'
;MIDWNRIIKEHGPAVWQTAYRLLGNDADASDCFQETFVSALGFCRRQRVRNFSALLARLATARAIDQLRRRFRQAQSKTEFMDCTTAEGENVCPHQQAEQKELAERIRQMLGKLPPQEAQVFCLRYLNDMSYRQIAEQLGITTNSAGVLLHRARARLRESIALSAQELE
;
A
#
# COMPACT_ATOMS: atom_id res chain seq x y z
N MET A 1 2.60 21.28 23.43
CA MET A 1 1.70 21.02 22.28
C MET A 1 2.50 20.25 21.23
N ILE A 2 1.89 19.30 20.51
CA ILE A 2 2.60 18.54 19.45
C ILE A 2 2.93 19.51 18.30
N ASP A 3 4.21 19.61 17.93
CA ASP A 3 4.67 20.42 16.79
C ASP A 3 4.51 19.63 15.49
N TRP A 4 3.37 19.84 14.82
CA TRP A 4 3.06 19.15 13.56
C TRP A 4 3.95 19.59 12.40
N ASN A 5 4.41 20.84 12.38
CA ASN A 5 5.30 21.32 11.32
C ASN A 5 6.62 20.55 11.34
N ARG A 6 7.17 20.32 12.53
CA ARG A 6 8.36 19.49 12.70
C ARG A 6 8.11 18.03 12.28
N ILE A 7 7.01 17.43 12.73
CA ILE A 7 6.67 16.04 12.40
C ILE A 7 6.49 15.85 10.89
N ILE A 8 5.79 16.78 10.22
CA ILE A 8 5.61 16.75 8.77
C ILE A 8 6.96 16.89 8.05
N LYS A 9 7.81 17.82 8.50
CA LYS A 9 9.15 18.00 7.92
C LYS A 9 10.02 16.74 8.06
N GLU A 10 9.94 16.07 9.21
CA GLU A 10 10.77 14.91 9.53
C GLU A 10 10.27 13.61 8.88
N HIS A 11 8.96 13.38 8.88
CA HIS A 11 8.37 12.10 8.44
C HIS A 11 7.59 12.18 7.12
N GLY A 12 7.27 13.38 6.65
CA GLY A 12 6.53 13.60 5.41
C GLY A 12 7.15 12.91 4.20
N PRO A 13 8.48 13.01 3.95
CA PRO A 13 9.11 12.33 2.83
C PRO A 13 8.90 10.81 2.82
N ALA A 14 8.97 10.17 3.99
CA ALA A 14 8.74 8.72 4.12
C ALA A 14 7.27 8.35 3.89
N VAL A 15 6.33 9.15 4.42
CA VAL A 15 4.88 8.95 4.19
C VAL A 15 4.56 9.10 2.70
N TRP A 16 5.08 10.14 2.06
CA TRP A 16 4.91 10.36 0.62
C TRP A 16 5.47 9.20 -0.19
N GLN A 17 6.70 8.75 0.12
CA GLN A 17 7.32 7.64 -0.58
C GLN A 17 6.51 6.34 -0.46
N THR A 18 6.00 6.02 0.73
CA THR A 18 5.13 4.85 0.93
C THR A 18 3.83 4.97 0.14
N ALA A 19 3.17 6.13 0.18
CA ALA A 19 1.93 6.37 -0.56
C ALA A 19 2.16 6.27 -2.08
N TYR A 20 3.18 6.93 -2.61
CA TYR A 20 3.49 6.96 -4.04
C TYR A 20 3.89 5.57 -4.56
N ARG A 21 4.73 4.82 -3.83
CA ARG A 21 5.11 3.45 -4.22
C ARG A 21 3.88 2.54 -4.34
N LEU A 22 2.94 2.66 -3.41
CA LEU A 22 1.74 1.84 -3.37
C LEU A 22 0.67 2.29 -4.38
N LEU A 23 0.48 3.58 -4.61
CA LEU A 23 -0.65 4.12 -5.39
C LEU A 23 -0.31 4.48 -6.84
N GLY A 24 0.97 4.76 -7.11
CA GLY A 24 1.51 4.90 -8.47
C GLY A 24 1.22 6.23 -9.18
N ASN A 25 0.52 7.17 -8.54
CA ASN A 25 0.31 8.51 -9.08
C ASN A 25 0.26 9.57 -7.97
N ASP A 26 0.45 10.83 -8.37
CA ASP A 26 0.59 11.96 -7.44
C ASP A 26 -0.71 12.34 -6.74
N ALA A 27 -1.86 12.25 -7.42
CA ALA A 27 -3.15 12.65 -6.87
C ALA A 27 -3.52 11.76 -5.68
N ASP A 28 -3.53 10.45 -5.91
CA ASP A 28 -3.86 9.49 -4.86
C ASP A 28 -2.78 9.45 -3.76
N ALA A 29 -1.51 9.65 -4.10
CA ALA A 29 -0.43 9.76 -3.11
C ALA A 29 -0.61 10.99 -2.20
N SER A 30 -1.00 12.13 -2.77
CA SER A 30 -1.29 13.37 -2.04
C SER A 30 -2.47 13.20 -1.10
N ASP A 31 -3.57 12.60 -1.57
CA ASP A 31 -4.74 12.33 -0.75
C ASP A 31 -4.39 11.40 0.41
N CYS A 32 -3.70 10.30 0.14
CA CYS A 32 -3.25 9.36 1.16
C CYS A 32 -2.31 10.02 2.18
N PHE A 33 -1.40 10.90 1.73
CA PHE A 33 -0.52 11.68 2.60
C PHE A 33 -1.34 12.57 3.56
N GLN A 34 -2.26 13.36 3.02
CA GLN A 34 -3.07 14.29 3.81
C GLN A 34 -3.92 13.55 4.85
N GLU A 35 -4.65 12.52 4.41
CA GLU A 35 -5.49 11.73 5.31
C GLU A 35 -4.69 11.02 6.41
N THR A 36 -3.44 10.62 6.10
CA THR A 36 -2.51 10.03 7.06
C THR A 36 -2.23 10.98 8.22
N PHE A 37 -1.89 12.24 7.93
CA PHE A 37 -1.63 13.23 8.97
C PHE A 37 -2.90 13.66 9.70
N VAL A 38 -4.04 13.79 9.01
CA VAL A 38 -5.35 14.03 9.65
C VAL A 38 -5.68 12.93 10.65
N SER A 39 -5.39 11.68 10.31
CA SER A 39 -5.67 10.55 11.21
C SER A 39 -4.65 10.41 12.33
N ALA A 40 -3.39 10.75 12.07
CA ALA A 40 -2.40 10.85 13.12
C ALA A 40 -2.81 11.91 14.15
N LEU A 41 -3.35 13.06 13.71
CA LEU A 41 -3.90 14.08 14.59
C LEU A 41 -5.05 13.55 15.44
N GLY A 42 -6.02 12.86 14.83
CA GLY A 42 -7.12 12.22 15.54
C GLY A 42 -6.64 11.17 16.56
N PHE A 43 -5.62 10.39 16.21
CA PHE A 43 -5.02 9.39 17.09
C PHE A 43 -4.32 10.03 18.29
N CYS A 44 -3.52 11.08 18.06
CA CYS A 44 -2.80 11.81 19.11
C CYS A 44 -3.73 12.47 20.14
N ARG A 45 -4.96 12.83 19.74
CA ARG A 45 -5.98 13.36 20.66
C ARG A 45 -6.49 12.31 21.64
N ARG A 46 -6.40 11.03 21.30
CA ARG A 46 -6.93 9.91 22.11
C ARG A 46 -5.84 9.16 22.87
N GLN A 47 -4.64 9.09 22.30
CA GLN A 47 -3.54 8.28 22.83
C GLN A 47 -2.19 8.97 22.64
N ARG A 48 -1.28 8.74 23.58
CA ARG A 48 0.10 9.23 23.48
C ARG A 48 0.87 8.41 22.46
N VAL A 49 1.41 9.08 21.44
CA VAL A 49 2.27 8.46 20.43
C VAL A 49 3.71 8.44 20.92
N ARG A 50 4.33 7.27 20.91
CA ARG A 50 5.76 7.10 21.27
C ARG A 50 6.69 7.12 20.06
N ASN A 51 6.21 6.64 18.91
CA ASN A 51 6.98 6.56 17.67
C ASN A 51 6.12 7.00 16.49
N PHE A 52 6.35 8.23 16.02
CA PHE A 52 5.61 8.80 14.89
C PHE A 52 5.93 8.11 13.57
N SER A 53 7.19 7.73 13.35
CA SER A 53 7.59 6.99 12.14
C SER A 53 6.78 5.70 11.99
N ALA A 54 6.71 4.87 13.04
CA ALA A 54 5.98 3.61 13.02
C ALA A 54 4.46 3.81 12.87
N LEU A 55 3.90 4.81 13.55
CA LEU A 55 2.47 5.15 13.45
C LEU A 55 2.12 5.62 12.02
N LEU A 56 2.89 6.56 11.48
CA LEU A 56 2.64 7.15 10.17
C LEU A 56 2.84 6.12 9.06
N ALA A 57 3.86 5.27 9.15
CA ALA A 57 4.05 4.14 8.24
C ALA A 57 2.83 3.20 8.25
N ARG A 58 2.32 2.85 9.44
CA ARG A 58 1.10 2.02 9.57
C ARG A 58 -0.11 2.67 8.94
N LEU A 59 -0.36 3.94 9.24
CA LEU A 59 -1.53 4.69 8.76
C LEU A 59 -1.49 4.91 7.25
N ALA A 60 -0.34 5.30 6.69
CA ALA A 60 -0.14 5.45 5.25
C ALA A 60 -0.34 4.13 4.51
N THR A 61 0.27 3.06 5.03
CA THR A 61 0.15 1.72 4.43
C THR A 61 -1.30 1.23 4.46
N ALA A 62 -2.02 1.38 5.58
CA ALA A 62 -3.42 0.99 5.68
C ALA A 62 -4.28 1.69 4.62
N ARG A 63 -4.13 3.01 4.50
CA ARG A 63 -4.90 3.83 3.55
C ARG A 63 -4.62 3.46 2.10
N ALA A 64 -3.35 3.36 1.76
CA ALA A 64 -2.96 3.01 0.40
C ALA A 64 -3.51 1.62 0.01
N ILE A 65 -3.50 0.66 0.93
CA ILE A 65 -4.10 -0.67 0.70
C ILE A 65 -5.62 -0.57 0.54
N ASP A 66 -6.31 0.20 1.38
CA ASP A 66 -7.75 0.39 1.26
C ASP A 66 -8.14 1.00 -0.09
N GLN A 67 -7.36 1.96 -0.59
CA GLN A 67 -7.54 2.59 -1.89
C GLN A 67 -7.25 1.64 -3.05
N LEU A 68 -6.16 0.84 -2.98
CA LEU A 68 -5.89 -0.23 -3.94
C LEU A 68 -7.03 -1.24 -4.00
N ARG A 69 -7.57 -1.65 -2.84
CA ARG A 69 -8.72 -2.56 -2.77
C ARG A 69 -9.98 -1.94 -3.37
N ARG A 70 -10.21 -0.64 -3.16
CA ARG A 70 -11.34 0.09 -3.78
C ARG A 70 -11.20 0.10 -5.30
N ARG A 71 -10.02 0.43 -5.83
CA ARG A 71 -9.73 0.38 -7.27
C ARG A 71 -9.95 -1.02 -7.85
N PHE A 72 -9.48 -2.04 -7.16
CA PHE A 72 -9.68 -3.43 -7.59
C PHE A 72 -11.16 -3.79 -7.70
N ARG A 73 -11.97 -3.46 -6.68
CA ARG A 73 -13.43 -3.70 -6.71
C ARG A 73 -14.14 -2.89 -7.81
N GLN A 74 -13.74 -1.64 -8.03
CA GLN A 74 -14.30 -0.81 -9.09
C GLN A 74 -13.96 -1.36 -10.48
N ALA A 75 -12.75 -1.87 -10.69
CA ALA A 75 -12.36 -2.51 -11.93
C ALA A 75 -13.22 -3.75 -12.20
N GLN A 76 -13.40 -4.62 -11.20
CA GLN A 76 -14.27 -5.80 -11.31
C GLN A 76 -15.74 -5.43 -11.63
N SER A 77 -16.28 -4.43 -10.94
CA SER A 77 -17.66 -3.96 -11.18
C SER A 77 -17.83 -3.35 -12.57
N LYS A 78 -16.81 -2.68 -13.12
CA LYS A 78 -16.85 -2.20 -14.51
C LYS A 78 -16.82 -3.35 -15.52
N THR A 79 -16.05 -4.41 -15.26
CA THR A 79 -16.02 -5.60 -16.13
C THR A 79 -17.37 -6.30 -16.22
N GLU A 80 -18.22 -6.23 -15.18
CA GLU A 80 -19.59 -6.78 -15.22
C GLU A 80 -20.60 -5.92 -16.02
N PHE A 81 -20.28 -4.65 -16.31
CA PHE A 81 -21.16 -3.71 -17.03
C PHE A 81 -20.67 -3.34 -18.43
N MET A 82 -19.50 -3.83 -18.86
CA MET A 82 -18.86 -3.47 -20.12
C MET A 82 -18.69 -4.71 -21.00
N ASP A 83 -19.80 -5.18 -21.56
CA ASP A 83 -19.77 -5.67 -22.94
C ASP A 83 -19.89 -4.40 -23.79
N CYS A 84 -18.94 -4.16 -24.70
CA CYS A 84 -18.74 -2.96 -25.53
C CYS A 84 -17.74 -1.91 -24.99
N THR A 85 -16.78 -1.59 -25.86
CA THR A 85 -15.79 -0.48 -25.86
C THR A 85 -14.45 -0.70 -25.15
N THR A 86 -13.53 -1.25 -25.95
CA THR A 86 -12.08 -1.03 -25.89
C THR A 86 -11.75 0.44 -25.65
N ALA A 87 -11.04 0.74 -24.56
CA ALA A 87 -10.36 2.01 -24.37
C ALA A 87 -8.86 1.79 -24.58
N GLU A 88 -8.41 2.09 -25.79
CA GLU A 88 -7.00 2.27 -26.13
C GLU A 88 -6.45 3.46 -25.34
N GLY A 89 -5.46 3.19 -24.47
CA GLY A 89 -4.74 4.20 -23.72
C GLY A 89 -3.31 4.33 -24.25
N GLU A 90 -3.13 5.28 -25.16
CA GLU A 90 -1.91 5.97 -25.60
C GLU A 90 -0.55 5.29 -25.37
N ASN A 91 -0.04 4.75 -26.49
CA ASN A 91 1.36 4.43 -26.74
C ASN A 91 2.26 5.68 -26.64
N VAL A 92 3.09 5.75 -25.61
CA VAL A 92 4.40 6.44 -25.69
C VAL A 92 5.42 5.64 -24.87
N CYS A 93 6.19 4.79 -25.55
CA CYS A 93 7.28 4.00 -24.95
C CYS A 93 8.52 4.85 -24.66
N PRO A 94 9.14 4.60 -23.50
CA PRO A 94 10.53 4.11 -23.46
C PRO A 94 10.50 2.68 -22.92
N HIS A 95 10.86 1.70 -23.76
CA HIS A 95 10.60 0.26 -23.57
C HIS A 95 10.90 -0.28 -22.16
N GLN A 96 12.01 0.14 -21.54
CA GLN A 96 12.38 -0.31 -20.18
C GLN A 96 11.57 0.38 -19.05
N GLN A 97 11.18 1.64 -19.24
CA GLN A 97 10.33 2.34 -18.26
C GLN A 97 8.89 1.85 -18.33
N ALA A 98 8.43 1.44 -19.52
CA ALA A 98 7.11 0.84 -19.71
C ALA A 98 7.01 -0.51 -18.98
N GLU A 99 7.98 -1.42 -19.17
CA GLU A 99 8.03 -2.72 -18.48
C GLU A 99 8.07 -2.58 -16.95
N GLN A 100 8.88 -1.66 -16.42
CA GLN A 100 8.95 -1.44 -14.97
C GLN A 100 7.65 -0.88 -14.40
N LYS A 101 6.99 0.04 -15.13
CA LYS A 101 5.68 0.58 -14.74
C LYS A 101 4.61 -0.50 -14.76
N GLU A 102 4.61 -1.36 -15.78
CA GLU A 102 3.68 -2.47 -15.90
C GLU A 102 3.87 -3.47 -14.77
N LEU A 103 5.11 -3.87 -14.48
CA LEU A 103 5.42 -4.76 -13.35
C LEU A 103 4.96 -4.15 -12.02
N ALA A 104 5.23 -2.86 -11.80
CA ALA A 104 4.78 -2.16 -10.59
C ALA A 104 3.25 -2.17 -10.47
N GLU A 105 2.53 -1.93 -11.57
CA GLU A 105 1.07 -1.96 -11.58
C GLU A 105 0.51 -3.36 -11.31
N ARG A 106 1.10 -4.40 -11.89
CA ARG A 106 0.76 -5.80 -11.57
C ARG A 106 0.94 -6.09 -10.07
N ILE A 107 2.06 -5.67 -9.48
CA ILE A 107 2.30 -5.84 -8.04
C ILE A 107 1.22 -5.11 -7.22
N ARG A 108 0.86 -3.88 -7.59
CA ARG A 108 -0.21 -3.11 -6.92
C ARG A 108 -1.56 -3.82 -7.00
N GLN A 109 -1.92 -4.36 -8.16
CA GLN A 109 -3.15 -5.14 -8.33
C GLN A 109 -3.14 -6.40 -7.45
N MET A 110 -2.02 -7.13 -7.39
CA MET A 110 -1.93 -8.31 -6.53
C MET A 110 -2.03 -7.93 -5.05
N LEU A 111 -1.39 -6.85 -4.62
CA LEU A 111 -1.55 -6.30 -3.26
C LEU A 111 -3.01 -5.91 -2.95
N GLY A 112 -3.75 -5.37 -3.94
CA GLY A 112 -5.17 -5.07 -3.82
C GLY A 112 -6.07 -6.31 -3.68
N LYS A 113 -5.64 -7.48 -4.15
CA LYS A 113 -6.35 -8.76 -4.01
C LYS A 113 -6.12 -9.44 -2.66
N LEU A 114 -4.99 -9.17 -2.01
CA LEU A 114 -4.65 -9.79 -0.72
C LEU A 114 -5.62 -9.35 0.40
N PRO A 115 -5.82 -10.20 1.43
CA PRO A 115 -6.46 -9.78 2.67
C PRO A 115 -5.77 -8.53 3.26
N PRO A 116 -6.50 -7.53 3.79
CA PRO A 116 -5.92 -6.23 4.15
C PRO A 116 -4.76 -6.34 5.14
N GLN A 117 -4.91 -7.21 6.16
CA GLN A 117 -3.88 -7.41 7.17
C GLN A 117 -2.62 -8.10 6.60
N GLU A 118 -2.78 -9.05 5.67
CA GLU A 118 -1.67 -9.72 5.02
C GLU A 118 -0.88 -8.72 4.15
N ALA A 119 -1.58 -7.92 3.33
CA ALA A 119 -0.98 -6.86 2.53
C ALA A 119 -0.29 -5.80 3.40
N GLN A 120 -0.90 -5.42 4.52
CA GLN A 120 -0.36 -4.40 5.42
C GLN A 120 0.93 -4.88 6.09
N VAL A 121 0.94 -6.11 6.62
CA VAL A 121 2.15 -6.70 7.21
C VAL A 121 3.27 -6.80 6.17
N PHE A 122 2.96 -7.21 4.94
CA PHE A 122 3.91 -7.27 3.85
C PHE A 122 4.53 -5.89 3.54
N CYS A 123 3.70 -4.87 3.37
CA CYS A 123 4.16 -3.52 3.04
C CYS A 123 4.95 -2.87 4.20
N LEU A 124 4.54 -3.09 5.46
CA LEU A 124 5.31 -2.60 6.61
C LEU A 124 6.68 -3.27 6.69
N ARG A 125 6.78 -4.56 6.33
CA ARG A 125 8.05 -5.29 6.36
C ARG A 125 9.01 -4.87 5.26
N TYR A 126 8.52 -4.69 4.03
CA TYR A 126 9.35 -4.54 2.83
C TYR A 126 9.46 -3.10 2.31
N LEU A 127 8.48 -2.23 2.60
CA LEU A 127 8.55 -0.81 2.19
C LEU A 127 9.03 0.10 3.32
N ASN A 128 8.77 -0.28 4.58
CA ASN A 128 9.10 0.54 5.75
C ASN A 128 10.14 -0.13 6.66
N ASP A 129 10.76 -1.24 6.22
CA ASP A 129 11.81 -1.99 6.92
C ASP A 129 11.51 -2.35 8.38
N MET A 130 10.24 -2.52 8.73
CA MET A 130 9.85 -2.81 10.11
C MET A 130 10.12 -4.26 10.49
N SER A 131 10.67 -4.47 11.69
CA SER A 131 10.84 -5.81 12.28
C SER A 131 9.48 -6.43 12.65
N TYR A 132 9.43 -7.76 12.79
CA TYR A 132 8.19 -8.45 13.20
C TYR A 132 7.66 -7.96 14.56
N ARG A 133 8.57 -7.60 15.47
CA ARG A 133 8.20 -7.03 16.78
C ARG A 133 7.54 -5.66 16.63
N GLN A 134 8.10 -4.78 15.80
CA GLN A 134 7.51 -3.46 15.56
C GLN A 134 6.17 -3.56 14.84
N ILE A 135 6.04 -4.46 13.86
CA ILE A 135 4.77 -4.72 13.16
C ILE A 135 3.72 -5.21 14.16
N ALA A 136 4.08 -6.17 15.01
CA ALA A 136 3.20 -6.72 16.04
C ALA A 136 2.71 -5.63 17.02
N GLU A 137 3.62 -4.78 17.51
CA GLU A 137 3.30 -3.66 18.38
C GLU A 137 2.36 -2.65 17.69
N GLN A 138 2.64 -2.30 16.44
CA GLN A 138 1.85 -1.32 15.70
C GLN A 138 0.45 -1.83 15.33
N LEU A 139 0.30 -3.12 15.04
CA LEU A 139 -0.98 -3.73 14.67
C LEU A 139 -1.76 -4.29 15.85
N GLY A 140 -1.17 -4.34 17.05
CA GLY A 140 -1.80 -4.92 18.24
C GLY A 140 -1.96 -6.45 18.16
N ILE A 141 -1.03 -7.13 17.50
CA ILE A 141 -1.02 -8.59 17.32
C ILE A 141 0.23 -9.21 17.95
N THR A 142 0.31 -10.55 18.00
CA THR A 142 1.53 -11.22 18.47
C THR A 142 2.61 -11.24 17.38
N THR A 143 3.89 -11.28 17.77
CA THR A 143 5.02 -11.43 16.84
C THR A 143 4.89 -12.69 15.97
N ASN A 144 4.37 -13.78 16.56
CA ASN A 144 4.10 -15.01 15.81
C ASN A 144 3.01 -14.80 14.76
N SER A 145 1.91 -14.12 15.12
CA SER A 145 0.84 -13.76 14.16
C SER A 145 1.37 -12.90 13.01
N ALA A 146 2.22 -11.91 13.29
CA ALA A 146 2.88 -11.12 12.25
C ALA A 146 3.71 -11.98 11.29
N GLY A 147 4.46 -12.96 11.82
CA GLY A 147 5.21 -13.93 11.01
C GLY A 147 4.31 -14.79 10.12
N VAL A 148 3.20 -15.32 10.67
CA VAL A 148 2.22 -16.12 9.92
C VAL A 148 1.55 -15.30 8.81
N LEU A 149 1.12 -14.08 9.11
CA LEU A 149 0.51 -13.18 8.12
C LEU A 149 1.48 -12.85 6.99
N LEU A 150 2.75 -12.58 7.32
CA LEU A 150 3.77 -12.32 6.31
C LEU A 150 4.04 -13.55 5.43
N HIS A 151 4.09 -14.74 6.03
CA HIS A 151 4.27 -15.98 5.28
C HIS A 151 3.11 -16.19 4.30
N ARG A 152 1.86 -16.01 4.75
CA ARG A 152 0.67 -16.11 3.89
C ARG A 152 0.68 -15.08 2.77
N ALA A 153 1.01 -13.83 3.08
CA ALA A 153 1.14 -12.77 2.08
C ALA A 153 2.15 -13.14 0.99
N ARG A 154 3.33 -13.64 1.38
CA ARG A 154 4.37 -14.08 0.43
C ARG A 154 3.93 -15.26 -0.41
N ALA A 155 3.25 -16.25 0.18
CA ALA A 155 2.75 -17.41 -0.55
C ALA A 155 1.74 -17.00 -1.62
N ARG A 156 0.74 -16.19 -1.25
CA ARG A 156 -0.27 -15.68 -2.20
C ARG A 156 0.34 -14.82 -3.29
N LEU A 157 1.30 -13.94 -2.96
CA LEU A 157 1.98 -13.11 -3.96
C LEU A 157 2.82 -13.95 -4.92
N ARG A 158 3.46 -15.02 -4.46
CA ARG A 158 4.20 -15.93 -5.35
C ARG A 158 3.29 -16.68 -6.31
N GLU A 159 2.20 -17.24 -5.79
CA GLU A 159 1.18 -17.93 -6.60
C GLU A 159 0.58 -16.98 -7.65
N SER A 160 0.26 -15.76 -7.23
CA SER A 160 -0.21 -14.66 -8.07
C SER A 160 0.75 -14.33 -9.21
N ILE A 161 2.04 -14.23 -8.91
CA ILE A 161 3.08 -13.95 -9.92
C ILE A 161 3.23 -15.12 -10.88
N ALA A 162 3.21 -16.37 -10.37
CA ALA A 162 3.30 -17.57 -11.20
C ALA A 162 2.13 -17.67 -12.20
N LEU A 163 0.90 -17.40 -11.75
CA LEU A 163 -0.29 -17.38 -12.62
C LEU A 163 -0.17 -16.30 -13.70
N SER A 164 0.27 -15.09 -13.35
CA SER A 164 0.45 -13.99 -14.31
C SER A 164 1.57 -14.22 -15.33
N ALA A 165 2.51 -15.13 -15.04
CA ALA A 165 3.56 -15.52 -15.97
C ALA A 165 3.05 -16.56 -16.99
N GLN A 166 2.10 -17.41 -16.59
CA GLN A 166 1.48 -18.42 -17.47
C GLN A 166 0.47 -17.80 -18.47
N GLU A 167 -0.16 -16.68 -18.13
CA GLU A 167 -1.09 -15.96 -19.03
C GLU A 167 -0.39 -15.27 -20.22
N LEU A 168 0.95 -15.23 -20.23
CA LEU A 168 1.77 -14.62 -21.29
C LEU A 168 2.38 -15.65 -22.26
N GLU A 169 2.16 -16.96 -22.03
CA GLU A 169 2.54 -18.07 -22.92
C GLU A 169 1.35 -18.55 -23.75
#